data_AF-A0A2W5MR94-F1
#
_entry.id   AF-A0A2W5MR94-F1
#
_cell.length_a   1.000
_cell.length_b   1.000
_cell.length_c   1.000
_cell.angle_alpha   90.00
_cell.angle_beta   90.00
_cell.angle_gamma   90.00
#
_symmetry.space_group_name_H-M   'P 1'
#
loop_
_entity.id
_entity.type
_entity.pdbx_description
1 polymer ?
#
loop_
_entity_poly.entity_id
_entity_poly.type
_entity_poly.pdbx_seq_one_letter_code
_entity_poly.pdbx_strand_id
1 'polypeptide(L)'
;MNEVSQQLAQTPLAPEPIKGALDEMQAFVMLDPLLADLHKQYLDAKANYQSALKEFGKHDGMTEIAAQMEDSAWCAMQTRYMEVRADRAMMAQAQSMMAESIQEEKESVRNQKEQDALQAWANLQFYQSLQKKTKADADDALVFFYLMANMREMTYRPYHATHNFNHMAA
;
A
#
# COMPACT_ATOMS: atom_id res chain seq x y z
N MET A 1 11.36 -51.09 4.74
CA MET A 1 11.19 -50.36 3.46
C MET A 1 10.29 -49.15 3.68
N ASN A 2 10.76 -48.07 4.33
CA ASN A 2 9.89 -46.92 4.65
C ASN A 2 10.64 -45.58 4.64
N GLU A 3 11.72 -45.44 3.86
CA GLU A 3 12.49 -44.19 3.78
C GLU A 3 12.29 -43.42 2.47
N VAL A 4 11.72 -44.04 1.43
CA VAL A 4 11.54 -43.41 0.12
C VAL A 4 10.31 -42.47 0.09
N SER A 5 9.31 -42.72 0.93
CA SER A 5 8.06 -41.94 0.93
C SER A 5 8.17 -40.57 1.63
N GLN A 6 9.23 -40.32 2.40
CA GLN A 6 9.43 -39.02 3.08
C GLN A 6 10.18 -37.98 2.23
N GLN A 7 10.81 -38.38 1.12
CA GLN A 7 11.56 -37.45 0.26
C GLN A 7 10.71 -36.74 -0.80
N LEU A 8 9.46 -37.16 -1.02
CA LEU A 8 8.56 -36.54 -2.02
C LEU A 8 7.78 -35.31 -1.51
N ALA A 9 7.88 -34.98 -0.22
CA ALA A 9 7.17 -33.84 0.38
C ALA A 9 7.94 -32.51 0.36
N GLN A 10 9.18 -32.51 -0.15
CA GLN A 10 9.97 -31.29 -0.35
C GLN A 10 10.09 -30.99 -1.83
N THR A 11 8.95 -30.80 -2.50
CA THR A 11 8.97 -29.95 -3.70
C THR A 11 9.25 -28.55 -3.18
N PRO A 12 10.38 -27.90 -3.52
CA PRO A 12 10.56 -26.50 -3.15
C PRO A 12 9.37 -25.75 -3.75
N LEU A 13 8.54 -25.14 -2.89
CA LEU A 13 7.52 -24.21 -3.34
C LEU A 13 8.24 -23.22 -4.26
N ALA A 14 7.82 -23.16 -5.52
CA ALA A 14 8.33 -22.17 -6.44
C ALA A 14 8.25 -20.81 -5.73
N PRO A 15 9.34 -20.02 -5.72
CA PRO A 15 9.34 -18.74 -5.03
C PRO A 15 8.12 -17.95 -5.50
N GLU A 16 7.30 -17.48 -4.56
CA GLU A 16 6.11 -16.71 -4.92
C GLU A 16 6.54 -15.51 -5.78
N PRO A 17 5.82 -15.23 -6.88
CA PRO A 17 6.15 -14.11 -7.75
C PRO A 17 6.11 -12.82 -6.92
N ILE A 18 7.23 -12.10 -6.91
CA ILE A 18 7.33 -10.80 -6.24
C ILE A 18 6.37 -9.87 -6.98
N LYS A 19 5.30 -9.45 -6.31
CA LYS A 19 4.32 -8.52 -6.88
C LYS A 19 5.06 -7.26 -7.34
N GLY A 20 4.97 -6.96 -8.64
CA GLY A 20 5.64 -5.79 -9.25
C GLY A 20 6.86 -6.14 -10.10
N ALA A 21 7.47 -7.31 -9.91
CA ALA A 21 8.55 -7.78 -10.77
C ALA A 21 8.02 -8.24 -12.14
N LEU A 22 8.87 -8.13 -13.16
CA LEU A 22 8.55 -8.52 -14.53
C LEU A 22 8.39 -10.04 -14.61
N ASP A 23 7.26 -10.49 -15.16
CA ASP A 23 7.04 -11.91 -15.47
C ASP A 23 7.71 -12.32 -16.79
N GLU A 24 7.93 -13.61 -17.01
CA GLU A 24 8.59 -14.14 -18.21
C GLU A 24 7.88 -13.70 -19.50
N MET A 25 6.55 -13.81 -19.53
CA MET A 25 5.76 -13.36 -20.69
C MET A 25 5.92 -11.85 -20.92
N GLN A 26 5.95 -11.05 -19.87
CA GLN A 26 6.14 -9.61 -19.98
C GLN A 26 7.53 -9.26 -20.50
N ALA A 27 8.56 -9.97 -20.03
CA ALA A 27 9.93 -9.82 -20.52
C ALA A 27 10.02 -10.11 -22.02
N PHE A 28 9.41 -11.20 -22.49
CA PHE A 28 9.43 -11.54 -23.91
C PHE A 28 8.59 -10.60 -24.77
N VAL A 29 7.45 -10.11 -24.27
CA VAL A 29 6.66 -9.09 -24.97
C VAL A 29 7.45 -7.79 -25.14
N MET A 30 8.32 -7.43 -24.19
CA MET A 30 9.19 -6.25 -24.33
C MET A 30 10.34 -6.47 -25.33
N LEU A 31 10.77 -7.71 -25.53
CA LEU A 31 11.93 -8.07 -26.37
C LEU A 31 11.56 -8.42 -27.82
N ASP A 32 10.40 -9.04 -28.04
CA ASP A 32 9.93 -9.46 -29.38
C ASP A 32 8.71 -8.63 -29.80
N PRO A 33 8.87 -7.67 -30.74
CA PRO A 33 7.76 -6.82 -31.19
C PRO A 33 6.60 -7.61 -31.82
N LEU A 34 6.90 -8.72 -32.49
CA LEU A 34 5.86 -9.57 -33.07
C LEU A 34 5.01 -10.23 -31.98
N LEU A 35 5.64 -10.79 -30.94
CA LEU A 35 4.92 -11.31 -29.78
C LEU A 35 4.11 -10.22 -29.08
N ALA A 36 4.63 -8.99 -28.99
CA ALA A 36 3.88 -7.86 -28.43
C ALA A 36 2.58 -7.57 -29.20
N ASP A 37 2.67 -7.52 -30.53
CA ASP A 37 1.51 -7.32 -31.40
C ASP A 37 0.51 -8.48 -31.31
N LEU A 38 0.99 -9.72 -31.28
CA LEU A 38 0.14 -10.91 -31.13
C LEU A 38 -0.54 -10.96 -29.75
N HIS A 39 0.18 -10.61 -28.68
CA HIS A 39 -0.37 -10.52 -27.33
C HIS A 39 -1.46 -9.46 -27.26
N LYS A 40 -1.25 -8.29 -27.88
CA LYS A 40 -2.28 -7.25 -27.99
C LYS A 40 -3.50 -7.76 -28.75
N GLN A 41 -3.31 -8.41 -29.91
CA GLN A 41 -4.42 -8.98 -30.69
C GLN A 41 -5.22 -10.01 -29.89
N TYR A 42 -4.55 -10.85 -29.10
CA TYR A 42 -5.23 -11.78 -28.20
C TYR A 42 -6.07 -11.04 -27.14
N LEU A 43 -5.52 -10.02 -26.48
CA LEU A 43 -6.26 -9.24 -25.48
C LEU A 43 -7.48 -8.53 -26.08
N ASP A 44 -7.33 -7.97 -27.28
CA ASP A 44 -8.42 -7.32 -28.01
C ASP A 44 -9.50 -8.35 -28.40
N ALA A 45 -9.10 -9.52 -28.92
CA ALA A 45 -10.04 -10.60 -29.27
C ALA A 45 -10.78 -11.15 -28.04
N LYS A 46 -10.09 -11.31 -26.91
CA LYS A 46 -10.68 -11.72 -25.64
C LYS A 46 -11.69 -10.69 -25.12
N ALA A 47 -11.37 -9.40 -25.20
CA ALA A 47 -12.29 -8.33 -24.81
C ALA A 47 -13.54 -8.33 -25.70
N ASN A 48 -13.38 -8.57 -27.00
CA ASN A 48 -14.48 -8.70 -27.95
C ASN A 48 -15.37 -9.90 -27.64
N TYR A 49 -14.79 -11.06 -27.35
CA TYR A 49 -15.55 -12.25 -26.94
C TYR A 49 -16.33 -12.01 -25.63
N GLN A 50 -15.70 -11.38 -24.63
CA GLN A 50 -16.39 -11.04 -23.38
C GLN A 50 -17.53 -10.04 -23.60
N SER A 51 -17.39 -9.12 -24.55
CA SER A 51 -18.43 -8.16 -24.91
C SER A 51 -19.58 -8.85 -25.64
N ALA A 52 -19.29 -9.70 -26.63
CA ALA A 52 -20.28 -10.50 -27.34
C ALA A 52 -21.06 -11.44 -26.41
N LEU A 53 -20.37 -12.08 -25.45
CA LEU A 53 -20.99 -12.90 -24.42
C LEU A 53 -22.02 -12.13 -23.57
N LYS A 54 -21.76 -10.85 -23.28
CA LYS A 54 -22.67 -10.01 -22.50
C LYS A 54 -23.84 -9.50 -23.33
N GLU A 55 -23.63 -9.19 -24.60
CA GLU A 55 -24.63 -8.58 -25.47
C GLU A 55 -25.58 -9.60 -26.10
N PHE A 56 -25.05 -10.68 -26.67
CA PHE A 56 -25.82 -11.64 -27.46
C PHE A 56 -26.05 -12.97 -26.73
N GLY A 57 -25.27 -13.23 -25.67
CA GLY A 57 -25.33 -14.47 -24.91
C GLY A 57 -24.49 -15.59 -25.51
N LYS A 58 -24.38 -16.70 -24.78
CA LYS A 58 -23.44 -17.80 -25.09
C LYS A 58 -23.73 -18.56 -26.38
N HIS A 59 -24.99 -18.61 -26.80
CA HIS A 59 -25.45 -19.45 -27.92
C HIS A 59 -25.71 -18.67 -29.20
N ASP A 60 -25.30 -17.40 -29.24
CA ASP A 60 -25.40 -16.59 -30.45
C ASP A 60 -24.22 -16.86 -31.39
N GLY A 61 -24.49 -16.86 -32.69
CA GLY A 61 -23.46 -17.11 -33.71
C GLY A 61 -22.34 -16.07 -33.71
N MET A 62 -22.62 -14.81 -33.35
CA MET A 62 -21.59 -13.78 -33.22
C MET A 62 -20.65 -14.07 -32.04
N THR A 63 -21.19 -14.59 -30.94
CA THR A 63 -20.39 -15.01 -29.78
C THR A 63 -19.51 -16.20 -30.14
N GLU A 64 -20.00 -17.17 -30.92
CA GLU A 64 -19.20 -18.30 -31.40
C GLU A 64 -18.05 -17.85 -32.31
N ILE A 65 -18.30 -16.90 -33.23
CA ILE A 65 -17.25 -16.33 -34.08
C ILE A 65 -16.20 -15.61 -33.23
N ALA A 66 -16.64 -14.78 -32.28
CA ALA A 66 -15.72 -14.08 -31.38
C ALA A 66 -14.87 -15.05 -30.54
N ALA A 67 -15.44 -16.17 -30.11
CA ALA A 67 -14.71 -17.23 -29.41
C ALA A 67 -13.63 -17.87 -30.30
N GLN A 68 -13.95 -18.16 -31.57
CA GLN A 68 -12.98 -18.70 -32.53
C GLN A 68 -11.84 -17.71 -32.84
N MET A 69 -12.15 -16.42 -32.89
CA MET A 69 -11.14 -15.37 -33.05
C MET A 69 -10.21 -15.28 -31.85
N GLU A 70 -10.74 -15.36 -30.61
CA GLU A 70 -9.91 -15.43 -29.40
C GLU A 70 -8.97 -16.64 -29.45
N ASP A 71 -9.50 -17.83 -29.75
CA ASP A 71 -8.71 -19.07 -29.78
C ASP A 71 -7.60 -19.02 -30.86
N SER A 72 -7.92 -18.47 -32.03
CA SER A 72 -6.95 -18.28 -33.11
C SER A 72 -5.83 -17.33 -32.70
N ALA A 73 -6.17 -16.19 -32.08
CA ALA A 73 -5.19 -15.22 -31.58
C ALA A 73 -4.34 -15.80 -30.45
N TRP A 74 -4.96 -16.57 -29.54
CA TRP A 74 -4.27 -17.29 -28.47
C TRP A 74 -3.24 -18.28 -29.02
N CYS A 75 -3.63 -19.11 -29.99
CA CYS A 75 -2.73 -20.09 -30.60
C CYS A 75 -1.55 -19.43 -31.31
N ALA A 76 -1.78 -18.34 -32.04
CA ALA A 76 -0.71 -17.58 -32.71
C ALA A 76 0.29 -17.00 -31.71
N MET A 77 -0.22 -16.31 -30.67
CA MET A 77 0.60 -15.76 -29.59
C MET A 77 1.39 -16.85 -28.85
N GLN A 78 0.73 -17.96 -28.48
CA GLN A 78 1.36 -19.06 -27.75
C GLN A 78 2.46 -19.74 -28.57
N THR A 79 2.23 -19.92 -29.87
CA THR A 79 3.24 -20.49 -30.78
C THR A 79 4.47 -19.59 -30.82
N ARG A 80 4.28 -18.28 -31.04
CA ARG A 80 5.40 -17.33 -31.06
C ARG A 80 6.14 -17.27 -29.73
N TYR A 81 5.41 -17.30 -28.61
CA TYR A 81 6.02 -17.36 -27.28
C TYR A 81 6.89 -18.61 -27.11
N MET A 82 6.45 -19.79 -27.57
CA MET A 82 7.28 -21.00 -27.53
C MET A 82 8.53 -20.90 -28.40
N GLU A 83 8.44 -20.27 -29.57
CA GLU A 83 9.60 -20.01 -30.43
C GLU A 83 10.63 -19.11 -29.75
N VAL A 84 10.18 -17.97 -29.21
CA VAL A 84 11.02 -17.00 -28.50
C VAL A 84 11.67 -17.64 -27.26
N ARG A 85 10.90 -18.45 -26.52
CA ARG A 85 11.41 -19.19 -25.36
C ARG A 85 12.45 -20.24 -25.72
N ALA A 86 12.38 -20.82 -26.92
CA ALA A 86 13.36 -21.78 -27.40
C ALA A 86 14.68 -21.10 -27.84
N ASP A 87 14.66 -19.79 -28.14
CA ASP A 87 15.85 -19.01 -28.42
C ASP A 87 16.63 -18.71 -27.14
N ARG A 88 17.83 -19.31 -27.03
CA ARG A 88 18.70 -19.15 -25.86
C ARG A 88 19.18 -17.71 -25.66
N ALA A 89 19.39 -16.96 -26.74
CA ALA A 89 19.87 -15.58 -26.64
C ALA A 89 18.76 -14.68 -26.06
N MET A 90 17.54 -14.82 -26.56
CA MET A 90 16.38 -14.11 -26.03
C MET A 90 16.06 -14.53 -24.60
N MET A 91 16.13 -15.83 -24.28
CA MET A 91 15.92 -16.32 -22.91
C MET A 91 16.93 -15.71 -21.93
N ALA A 92 18.21 -15.62 -22.31
CA ALA A 92 19.23 -15.01 -21.45
C ALA A 92 18.95 -13.52 -21.19
N GLN A 93 18.50 -12.78 -22.22
CA GLN A 93 18.13 -11.38 -22.08
C GLN A 93 16.86 -11.18 -21.25
N ALA A 94 15.86 -12.05 -21.43
CA ALA A 94 14.65 -12.04 -20.60
C ALA A 94 15.00 -12.31 -19.12
N GLN A 95 15.90 -13.26 -18.85
CA GLN A 95 16.39 -13.56 -17.50
C GLN A 95 17.12 -12.36 -16.87
N SER A 96 17.93 -11.63 -17.63
CA SER A 96 18.60 -10.44 -17.08
C SER A 96 17.60 -9.34 -16.73
N MET A 97 16.62 -9.06 -17.62
CA MET A 97 15.56 -8.09 -17.35
C MET A 97 14.71 -8.46 -16.14
N MET A 98 14.34 -9.74 -16.01
CA MET A 98 13.61 -10.22 -14.84
C MET A 98 14.43 -10.05 -13.56
N ALA A 99 15.72 -10.39 -13.58
CA ALA A 99 16.61 -10.23 -12.43
C ALA A 99 16.76 -8.76 -12.00
N GLU A 100 16.91 -7.84 -12.96
CA GLU A 100 16.95 -6.40 -12.73
C GLU A 100 15.65 -5.91 -12.10
N SER A 101 14.49 -6.29 -12.66
CA SER A 101 13.18 -5.88 -12.11
C SER A 101 12.95 -6.36 -10.67
N ILE A 102 13.44 -7.57 -10.34
CA ILE A 102 13.36 -8.10 -8.98
C ILE A 102 14.23 -7.28 -8.03
N GLN A 103 15.39 -6.82 -8.48
CA GLN A 103 16.27 -6.01 -7.67
C GLN A 103 15.66 -4.61 -7.45
N GLU A 104 15.15 -3.97 -8.50
CA GLU A 104 14.46 -2.69 -8.41
C GLU A 104 13.28 -2.74 -7.45
N GLU A 105 12.47 -3.81 -7.50
CA GLU A 105 11.32 -3.94 -6.59
C GLU A 105 11.74 -4.19 -5.13
N LYS A 106 12.86 -4.88 -4.90
CA LYS A 106 13.42 -5.01 -3.55
C LYS A 106 13.91 -3.66 -3.02
N GLU A 107 14.53 -2.87 -3.87
CA GLU A 107 15.00 -1.52 -3.53
C GLU A 107 13.82 -0.56 -3.28
N SER A 108 12.76 -0.62 -4.10
CA SER A 108 11.55 0.18 -3.93
C SER A 108 10.86 -0.12 -2.59
N VAL A 109 10.66 -1.39 -2.25
CA VAL A 109 10.07 -1.83 -0.98
C VAL A 109 10.92 -1.42 0.20
N ARG A 110 12.25 -1.50 0.08
CA ARG A 110 13.17 -1.05 1.13
C ARG A 110 13.05 0.45 1.36
N ASN A 111 13.09 1.24 0.29
CA ASN A 111 12.99 2.70 0.35
C ASN A 111 11.64 3.13 0.93
N GLN A 112 10.54 2.46 0.56
CA GLN A 112 9.22 2.73 1.11
C GLN A 112 9.17 2.47 2.62
N LYS A 113 9.73 1.34 3.08
CA LYS A 113 9.81 1.05 4.52
C LYS A 113 10.65 2.08 5.28
N GLU A 114 11.75 2.54 4.69
CA GLU A 114 12.58 3.60 5.29
C GLU A 114 11.81 4.92 5.40
N GLN A 115 11.06 5.30 4.35
CA GLN A 115 10.19 6.49 4.36
C GLN A 115 9.07 6.38 5.39
N ASP A 116 8.38 5.24 5.45
CA ASP A 116 7.31 4.98 6.41
C ASP A 116 7.83 5.04 7.85
N ALA A 117 9.02 4.50 8.11
CA ALA A 117 9.66 4.55 9.43
C ALA A 117 10.02 6.00 9.83
N LEU A 118 10.56 6.79 8.90
CA LEU A 118 10.83 8.21 9.13
C LEU A 118 9.54 9.00 9.39
N GLN A 119 8.49 8.75 8.63
CA GLN A 119 7.20 9.39 8.81
C GLN A 119 6.56 9.01 10.15
N ALA A 120 6.62 7.74 10.54
CA ALA A 120 6.15 7.28 11.84
C ALA A 120 6.92 7.95 12.99
N TRP A 121 8.23 8.07 12.86
CA TRP A 121 9.06 8.75 13.85
C TRP A 121 8.73 10.25 13.96
N ALA A 122 8.57 10.94 12.83
CA ALA A 122 8.16 12.34 12.80
C ALA A 122 6.78 12.54 13.46
N ASN A 123 5.82 11.66 13.17
CA ASN A 123 4.49 11.68 13.78
C ASN A 123 4.59 11.50 15.31
N LEU A 124 5.41 10.56 15.79
CA LEU A 124 5.61 10.36 17.23
C LEU A 124 6.20 11.59 17.91
N GLN A 125 7.20 12.25 17.31
CA GLN A 125 7.75 13.48 17.84
C GLN A 125 6.71 14.60 17.89
N PHE A 126 5.90 14.73 16.84
CA PHE A 126 4.80 15.68 16.81
C PHE A 126 3.81 15.45 17.96
N TYR A 127 3.38 14.21 18.18
CA TYR A 127 2.49 13.86 19.31
C TYR A 127 3.12 14.14 20.68
N GLN A 128 4.42 13.87 20.86
CA GLN A 128 5.12 14.22 22.10
C GLN A 128 5.15 15.74 22.32
N SER A 129 5.34 16.52 21.25
CA SER A 129 5.32 17.98 21.35
C SER A 129 3.93 18.52 21.74
N LEU A 130 2.85 17.91 21.24
CA LEU A 130 1.48 18.24 21.63
C LEU A 130 1.23 17.91 23.10
N GLN A 131 1.66 16.74 23.58
CA GLN A 131 1.52 16.37 24.99
C GLN A 131 2.30 17.28 25.94
N LYS A 132 3.48 17.75 25.53
CA LYS A 132 4.25 18.72 26.32
C LYS A 132 3.56 20.07 26.39
N LYS A 133 2.98 20.55 25.29
CA LYS A 133 2.19 21.79 25.26
C LYS A 133 0.94 21.68 26.13
N THR A 134 0.18 20.59 26.03
CA THR A 134 -1.01 20.40 26.87
C THR A 134 -0.69 20.28 28.35
N LYS A 135 0.44 19.66 28.72
CA LYS A 135 0.92 19.66 30.11
C LYS A 135 1.36 21.05 30.58
N ALA A 136 2.11 21.78 29.75
CA ALA A 136 2.51 23.16 30.08
C ALA A 136 1.29 24.09 30.24
N ASP A 137 0.31 23.99 29.34
CA ASP A 137 -0.94 24.76 29.44
C ASP A 137 -1.78 24.36 30.67
N ALA A 138 -1.78 23.06 31.04
CA ALA A 138 -2.46 22.59 32.25
C ALA A 138 -1.74 23.03 33.54
N ASP A 139 -0.41 23.02 33.54
CA ASP A 139 0.42 23.49 34.66
C ASP A 139 0.26 25.01 34.85
N ASP A 140 0.27 25.80 33.76
CA ASP A 140 0.00 27.24 33.80
C ASP A 140 -1.43 27.53 34.29
N ALA A 141 -2.43 26.76 33.85
CA ALA A 141 -3.80 26.89 34.35
C ALA A 141 -3.91 26.57 35.84
N LEU A 142 -3.17 25.57 36.34
CA LEU A 142 -3.09 25.21 37.76
C LEU A 142 -2.40 26.31 38.58
N VAL A 143 -1.28 26.86 38.09
CA VAL A 143 -0.59 27.99 38.72
C VAL A 143 -1.49 29.21 38.77
N PHE A 144 -2.20 29.53 37.69
CA PHE A 144 -3.17 30.63 37.65
C PHE A 144 -4.31 30.42 38.66
N PHE A 145 -4.87 29.21 38.74
CA PHE A 145 -5.90 28.87 39.73
C PHE A 145 -5.40 29.03 41.17
N TYR A 146 -4.19 28.55 41.46
CA TYR A 146 -3.56 28.67 42.77
C TYR A 146 -3.33 30.14 43.15
N LEU A 147 -2.91 30.97 42.19
CA LEU A 147 -2.67 32.40 42.40
C LEU A 147 -3.99 33.16 42.62
N MET A 148 -5.05 32.83 41.88
CA MET A 148 -6.39 33.38 42.08
C MET A 148 -7.02 32.97 43.43
N ALA A 149 -6.79 31.73 43.87
CA ALA A 149 -7.26 31.25 45.17
C ALA A 149 -6.58 32.01 46.33
N ASN A 150 -5.27 32.21 46.26
CA ASN A 150 -4.53 32.97 47.28
C ASN A 150 -4.82 34.48 47.24
N MET A 151 -5.08 35.07 46.06
CA MET A 151 -5.49 36.48 45.98
C MET A 151 -6.90 36.73 46.55
N ARG A 152 -7.77 35.71 46.58
CA ARG A 152 -9.12 35.81 47.17
C ARG A 152 -9.08 35.98 48.69
N GLU A 153 -8.03 35.53 49.36
CA GLU A 153 -7.83 35.72 50.82
C GLU A 153 -7.45 37.16 51.17
N MET A 154 -6.83 37.93 50.27
CA MET A 154 -6.43 39.33 50.53
C MET A 154 -7.58 40.35 50.41
N THR A 155 -8.71 39.99 49.80
CA THR A 155 -9.84 40.92 49.61
C THR A 155 -10.93 40.83 50.68
N TYR A 156 -10.87 39.87 51.60
CA TYR A 156 -11.79 39.82 52.74
C TYR A 156 -11.24 40.66 53.91
N ARG A 157 -11.28 41.99 53.79
CA ARG A 157 -11.31 42.86 54.97
C ARG A 157 -12.76 42.91 55.46
N PRO A 158 -13.12 42.27 56.59
CA PRO A 158 -14.43 42.49 57.17
C PRO A 158 -14.53 43.98 57.53
N TYR A 159 -15.49 44.66 56.90
CA TYR A 159 -15.84 46.04 57.20
C TYR A 159 -16.50 46.05 58.59
N HIS A 160 -15.69 46.07 59.65
CA HIS A 160 -16.22 46.24 61.01
C HIS A 160 -16.61 47.70 61.19
N ALA A 161 -17.90 47.97 61.34
CA ALA A 161 -18.41 49.27 61.74
C ALA A 161 -17.86 49.61 63.14
N THR A 162 -16.91 50.53 63.21
CA THR A 162 -16.45 51.12 64.47
C THR A 162 -17.52 52.09 64.97
N HIS A 163 -18.47 51.60 65.77
CA HIS A 163 -19.29 52.49 66.59
C HIS A 163 -18.45 52.97 67.78
N ASN A 164 -17.89 54.16 67.63
CA ASN A 164 -17.32 54.91 68.74
C ASN A 164 -18.43 55.52 69.59
N PHE A 165 -18.25 55.35 70.90
CA PHE A 165 -18.95 55.95 72.02
C PHE A 165 -19.14 57.47 71.88
N ASN A 166 -20.24 58.02 72.39
CA ASN A 166 -20.21 58.83 73.62
C ASN A 166 -21.53 59.55 73.99
N HIS A 167 -21.72 59.70 75.31
CA HIS A 167 -22.38 60.83 76.03
C HIS A 167 -23.93 60.93 75.94
N MET A 168 -24.76 61.05 76.99
CA MET A 168 -24.74 61.51 78.40
C MET A 168 -25.94 60.82 79.12
N ALA A 169 -25.94 60.38 80.38
CA ALA A 169 -25.71 61.07 81.65
C ALA A 169 -26.56 62.36 81.84
N ALA A 170 -27.83 62.20 82.24
CA ALA A 170 -28.58 63.16 83.05
C ALA A 170 -29.73 62.43 83.75
#